data_AF-A0AAD7MBY3-F1
#
_entry.id   AF-A0AAD7MBY3-F1
#
_cell.length_a   1.000
_cell.length_b   1.000
_cell.length_c   1.000
_cell.angle_alpha   90.00
_cell.angle_beta   90.00
_cell.angle_gamma   90.00
#
_symmetry.space_group_name_H-M   'P 1'
#
loop_
_entity.id
_entity.type
_entity.pdbx_description
1 polymer ?
#
loop_
_entity_poly.entity_id
_entity_poly.type
_entity_poly.pdbx_seq_one_letter_code
_entity_poly.pdbx_strand_id
1 'polypeptide(L)'
;MTRQISRELQGHLTEIVLQTFADRVLVLVTQLGKVGNLIQATIPDTTPLFPAVQDPGQPNLQTLPEPPASIQLTPLLGNAPSQHLQTLHSLYAAQIATIIWTEGSSNPLEVFRKGVIVGIALRKSDGDDDGNLTESERSVFAGVMSMVTELVTEDSK
;
A
#
# COMPACT_ATOMS: atom_id res chain seq x y z
N MET A 1 -3.74 1.28 -17.42
CA MET A 1 -3.47 -0.18 -17.39
C MET A 1 -4.03 -0.74 -16.11
N THR A 2 -4.67 -1.92 -16.14
CA THR A 2 -5.29 -2.54 -14.94
C THR A 2 -4.67 -3.90 -14.71
N ARG A 3 -4.31 -4.19 -13.46
CA ARG A 3 -3.61 -5.40 -13.03
C ARG A 3 -4.19 -5.84 -11.69
N GLN A 4 -4.21 -7.14 -11.44
CA GLN A 4 -4.82 -7.68 -10.23
C GLN A 4 -4.14 -8.96 -9.79
N ILE A 5 -4.09 -9.17 -8.48
CA ILE A 5 -3.61 -10.39 -7.85
C ILE A 5 -4.53 -10.74 -6.68
N SER A 6 -4.77 -12.03 -6.48
CA SER A 6 -5.60 -12.53 -5.39
C SER A 6 -4.84 -13.62 -4.64
N ARG A 7 -4.78 -13.53 -3.31
CA ARG A 7 -4.08 -14.49 -2.45
C ARG A 7 -4.80 -14.63 -1.12
N GLU A 8 -4.78 -15.83 -0.54
CA GLU A 8 -5.29 -16.03 0.80
C GLU A 8 -4.28 -15.51 1.84
N LEU A 9 -4.71 -14.57 2.69
CA LEU A 9 -3.94 -14.04 3.81
C LEU A 9 -4.73 -14.32 5.10
N GLN A 10 -4.13 -15.07 6.04
CA GLN A 10 -4.77 -15.45 7.32
C GLN A 10 -6.18 -16.06 7.14
N GLY A 11 -6.37 -16.93 6.13
CA GLY A 11 -7.65 -17.59 5.85
C GLY A 11 -8.70 -16.70 5.19
N HIS A 12 -8.31 -15.51 4.71
CA HIS A 12 -9.18 -14.59 3.98
C HIS A 12 -8.62 -14.32 2.59
N LEU A 13 -9.44 -14.54 1.56
CA LEU A 13 -9.10 -14.17 0.19
C LEU A 13 -8.94 -12.65 0.13
N THR A 14 -7.71 -12.20 -0.13
CA THR A 14 -7.35 -10.79 -0.29
C THR A 14 -7.09 -10.54 -1.76
N GLU A 15 -7.79 -9.57 -2.31
CA GLU A 15 -7.69 -9.14 -3.70
C GLU A 15 -7.07 -7.76 -3.75
N ILE A 16 -6.07 -7.61 -4.61
CA ILE A 16 -5.43 -6.32 -4.89
C ILE A 16 -5.61 -5.99 -6.36
N VAL A 17 -6.14 -4.81 -6.63
CA VAL A 17 -6.30 -4.27 -7.98
C VAL A 17 -5.49 -2.99 -8.08
N LEU A 18 -4.57 -2.94 -9.04
CA LEU A 18 -3.80 -1.76 -9.39
C LEU A 18 -4.26 -1.25 -10.76
N GLN A 19 -4.65 0.03 -10.82
CA GLN A 19 -5.07 0.68 -12.04
C GLN A 19 -4.35 2.01 -12.21
N THR A 20 -3.54 2.09 -13.26
CA THR A 20 -2.80 3.31 -13.63
C THR A 20 -3.64 4.15 -14.59
N PHE A 21 -3.87 5.41 -14.21
CA PHE A 21 -4.43 6.48 -15.03
C PHE A 21 -3.33 7.48 -15.43
N ALA A 22 -3.70 8.50 -16.23
CA ALA A 22 -2.77 9.51 -16.69
C ALA A 22 -2.20 10.34 -15.52
N ASP A 23 -3.05 10.78 -14.60
CA ASP A 23 -2.72 11.68 -13.48
C ASP A 23 -2.61 11.00 -12.11
N ARG A 24 -3.08 9.75 -12.00
CA ARG A 24 -3.19 9.03 -10.72
C ARG A 24 -3.03 7.52 -10.86
N VAL A 25 -2.69 6.86 -9.76
CA VAL A 25 -2.73 5.39 -9.64
C VAL A 25 -3.77 5.03 -8.60
N LEU A 26 -4.69 4.14 -8.93
CA LEU A 26 -5.67 3.59 -8.01
C LEU A 26 -5.21 2.20 -7.57
N VAL A 27 -5.13 1.98 -6.26
CA VAL A 27 -4.88 0.68 -5.65
C VAL A 27 -6.05 0.33 -4.75
N LEU A 28 -6.67 -0.81 -4.98
CA LEU A 28 -7.73 -1.34 -4.14
C LEU A 28 -7.23 -2.60 -3.45
N VAL A 29 -7.37 -2.67 -2.13
CA VAL A 29 -7.05 -3.84 -1.31
C VAL A 29 -8.33 -4.25 -0.58
N THR A 30 -8.90 -5.40 -0.93
CA THR A 30 -10.19 -5.83 -0.39
C THR A 30 -10.21 -7.31 -0.04
N GLN A 31 -10.84 -7.62 1.09
CA GLN A 31 -11.21 -8.98 1.51
C GLN A 31 -12.73 -9.19 1.52
N LEU A 32 -13.47 -8.14 1.16
CA LEU A 32 -14.93 -8.06 1.34
C LEU A 32 -15.67 -7.80 0.03
N GLY A 33 -14.95 -7.69 -1.10
CA GLY A 33 -15.51 -7.24 -2.38
C GLY A 33 -16.02 -5.79 -2.35
N LYS A 34 -15.56 -5.00 -1.37
CA LYS A 34 -15.91 -3.58 -1.18
C LYS A 34 -14.68 -2.71 -1.34
N VAL A 35 -14.88 -1.41 -1.60
CA VAL A 35 -13.78 -0.44 -1.70
C VAL A 35 -13.31 0.05 -0.32
N GLY A 36 -14.23 0.10 0.66
CA GLY A 36 -13.91 0.45 2.04
C GLY A 36 -13.50 1.92 2.22
N ASN A 37 -12.37 2.15 2.90
CA ASN A 37 -11.82 3.48 3.16
C ASN A 37 -10.87 3.89 2.04
N LEU A 38 -11.14 5.00 1.36
CA LEU A 38 -10.29 5.55 0.30
C LEU A 38 -9.47 6.70 0.84
N ILE A 39 -8.16 6.62 0.65
CA ILE A 39 -7.19 7.62 1.06
C ILE A 39 -6.34 7.97 -0.14
N GLN A 40 -6.23 9.27 -0.45
CA GLN A 40 -5.28 9.77 -1.42
C GLN A 40 -3.95 10.08 -0.74
N ALA A 41 -2.86 9.54 -1.27
CA ALA A 41 -1.50 9.86 -0.91
C ALA A 41 -0.86 10.72 -2.02
N THR A 42 -0.25 11.82 -1.62
CA THR A 42 0.50 12.73 -2.51
C THR A 42 1.83 13.12 -1.87
N ILE A 43 2.84 13.39 -2.70
CA ILE A 43 4.12 13.96 -2.29
C ILE A 43 4.47 15.16 -3.16
N PRO A 44 5.17 16.18 -2.62
CA PRO A 44 5.75 17.24 -3.43
C PRO A 44 6.71 16.69 -4.48
N ASP A 45 6.86 17.37 -5.63
CA ASP A 45 7.77 16.95 -6.71
C ASP A 45 9.26 17.01 -6.37
N THR A 46 9.61 17.66 -5.26
CA THR A 46 11.00 17.85 -4.81
C THR A 46 11.45 16.88 -3.73
N THR A 47 10.54 16.08 -3.17
CA THR A 47 10.86 15.09 -2.12
C THR A 47 11.81 14.01 -2.64
N PRO A 48 12.98 13.76 -2.04
CA PRO A 48 13.83 12.66 -2.47
C PRO A 48 13.12 11.32 -2.21
N LEU A 49 13.10 10.44 -3.22
CA LEU A 49 12.66 9.07 -3.08
C LEU A 49 13.89 8.19 -2.95
N PHE A 50 13.96 7.40 -1.88
CA PHE A 50 15.06 6.48 -1.65
C PHE A 50 14.60 5.05 -1.99
N PRO A 51 15.37 4.29 -2.78
CA PRO A 51 15.08 2.88 -3.01
C PRO A 51 15.17 2.12 -1.68
N ALA A 52 14.46 0.98 -1.61
CA ALA A 52 14.59 0.08 -0.47
C ALA A 52 16.06 -0.35 -0.31
N VAL A 53 16.66 -0.04 0.84
CA VAL A 53 18.03 -0.44 1.13
C VAL A 53 18.03 -1.93 1.46
N GLN A 54 18.66 -2.74 0.60
CA GLN A 54 18.89 -4.15 0.91
C GLN A 54 19.92 -4.22 2.04
N ASP A 55 19.52 -4.78 3.18
CA ASP A 55 20.45 -4.96 4.29
C ASP A 55 21.47 -6.05 3.92
N PRO A 56 22.78 -5.75 3.93
CA PRO A 56 23.81 -6.70 3.53
C PRO A 56 23.93 -7.92 4.47
N GLY A 57 23.30 -7.89 5.66
CA GLY A 57 23.23 -9.00 6.60
C GLY A 57 22.06 -9.96 6.36
N GLN A 58 21.05 -9.57 5.58
CA GLN A 58 19.82 -10.35 5.35
C GLN A 58 19.33 -10.25 3.88
N PRO A 59 20.06 -10.84 2.92
CA PRO A 59 19.76 -10.73 1.48
C PRO A 59 18.41 -11.31 1.06
N ASN A 60 17.73 -12.06 1.94
CA ASN A 60 16.48 -12.74 1.66
C ASN A 60 15.25 -11.97 2.17
N LEU A 61 15.44 -10.88 2.92
CA LEU A 61 14.35 -10.04 3.40
C LEU A 61 14.12 -8.90 2.42
N GLN A 62 12.93 -8.90 1.81
CA GLN A 62 12.50 -7.84 0.92
C GLN A 62 12.22 -6.59 1.77
N THR A 63 13.22 -5.71 1.90
CA THR A 63 13.09 -4.48 2.68
C THR A 63 12.01 -3.60 2.03
N LEU A 64 11.04 -3.14 2.82
CA LEU A 64 10.05 -2.18 2.35
C LEU A 64 10.69 -0.77 2.29
N PRO A 65 10.38 0.06 1.28
CA PRO A 65 10.89 1.42 1.22
C PRO A 65 10.30 2.26 2.35
N GLU A 66 11.10 3.15 2.93
CA GLU A 66 10.64 4.03 4.01
C GLU A 66 9.71 5.13 3.46
N PRO A 67 8.52 5.34 4.04
CA PRO A 67 7.61 6.36 3.56
C PRO A 67 8.21 7.76 3.79
N PRO A 68 8.15 8.67 2.80
CA PRO A 68 8.75 9.99 2.92
C PRO A 68 8.01 10.82 3.96
N ALA A 69 8.74 11.57 4.79
CA ALA A 69 8.16 12.43 5.82
C ALA A 69 7.22 13.53 5.26
N SER A 70 7.35 13.86 3.97
CA SER A 70 6.53 14.85 3.28
C SER A 70 5.23 14.28 2.68
N ILE A 71 4.92 13.00 2.92
CA ILE A 71 3.70 12.38 2.41
C ILE A 71 2.46 13.05 3.01
N GLN A 72 1.50 13.38 2.16
CA GLN A 72 0.21 13.93 2.56
C GLN A 72 -0.87 12.89 2.29
N LEU A 73 -1.59 12.51 3.34
CA LEU A 73 -2.71 11.57 3.27
C LEU A 73 -4.03 12.34 3.41
N THR A 74 -4.86 12.28 2.38
CA THR A 74 -6.18 12.93 2.33
C THR A 74 -7.26 11.86 2.25
N PRO A 75 -8.09 11.68 3.29
CA PRO A 75 -9.22 10.75 3.21
C PRO A 75 -10.25 11.27 2.19
N LEU A 76 -10.69 10.41 1.28
CA LEU A 76 -11.64 10.75 0.21
C LEU A 76 -13.04 10.21 0.48
N LEU A 77 -13.14 8.98 1.01
CA LEU A 77 -14.41 8.29 1.22
C LEU A 77 -14.29 7.22 2.30
N GLY A 78 -15.33 7.08 3.10
CA GLY A 78 -15.39 6.08 4.17
C GLY A 78 -14.79 6.62 5.47
N ASN A 79 -15.28 6.09 6.59
CA ASN A 79 -14.68 6.32 7.90
C ASN A 79 -14.35 4.96 8.48
N ALA A 80 -13.12 4.80 8.97
CA ALA A 80 -12.79 3.63 9.77
C ALA A 80 -13.62 3.67 11.06
N PRO A 81 -14.17 2.53 11.52
CA PRO A 81 -15.04 2.51 12.70
C PRO A 81 -14.30 2.77 14.02
N SER A 82 -12.95 2.70 14.02
CA SER A 82 -12.10 3.00 15.17
C SER A 82 -10.88 3.83 14.76
N GLN A 83 -10.31 4.57 15.73
CA GLN A 83 -9.10 5.36 15.53
C GLN A 83 -7.88 4.48 15.20
N HIS A 84 -7.80 3.28 15.79
CA HIS A 84 -6.78 2.27 15.46
C HIS A 84 -6.83 1.89 13.98
N LEU A 85 -8.02 1.54 13.46
CA LEU A 85 -8.19 1.19 12.05
C LEU A 85 -7.94 2.37 11.12
N GLN A 86 -8.28 3.60 11.52
CA GLN A 86 -7.94 4.79 10.73
C GLN A 86 -6.42 4.94 10.59
N THR A 87 -5.70 4.76 11.70
CA THR A 87 -4.23 4.85 11.74
C THR A 87 -3.62 3.73 10.89
N LEU A 88 -4.14 2.51 11.02
CA LEU A 88 -3.70 1.37 10.23
C LEU A 88 -3.94 1.58 8.73
N HIS A 89 -5.14 2.02 8.32
CA HIS A 89 -5.44 2.33 6.92
C HIS A 89 -4.52 3.44 6.37
N SER A 90 -4.21 4.45 7.19
CA SER A 90 -3.26 5.51 6.82
C SER A 90 -1.86 4.96 6.59
N LEU A 91 -1.40 4.03 7.45
CA LEU A 91 -0.12 3.35 7.29
C LEU A 91 -0.06 2.50 6.01
N TYR A 92 -1.11 1.73 5.73
CA TYR A 92 -1.24 0.99 4.47
C TYR A 92 -1.16 1.93 3.27
N ALA A 93 -1.94 3.02 3.28
CA ALA A 93 -1.96 3.98 2.18
C ALA A 93 -0.58 4.62 1.95
N ALA A 94 0.10 5.02 3.02
CA ALA A 94 1.44 5.59 2.94
C ALA A 94 2.46 4.60 2.34
N GLN A 95 2.45 3.37 2.84
CA GLN A 95 3.40 2.35 2.41
C GLN A 95 3.18 1.93 0.95
N ILE A 96 1.92 1.70 0.56
CA ILE A 96 1.55 1.34 -0.81
C ILE A 96 1.94 2.45 -1.79
N ALA A 97 1.65 3.71 -1.45
CA ALA A 97 2.03 4.85 -2.28
C ALA A 97 3.55 4.95 -2.44
N THR A 98 4.30 4.71 -1.36
CA THR A 98 5.76 4.72 -1.37
C THR A 98 6.32 3.64 -2.30
N ILE A 99 5.79 2.41 -2.24
CA ILE A 99 6.20 1.31 -3.14
C ILE A 99 5.98 1.72 -4.60
N ILE A 100 4.81 2.28 -4.92
CA ILE A 100 4.49 2.72 -6.29
C ILE A 100 5.45 3.82 -6.77
N TRP A 101 5.72 4.83 -5.94
CA TRP A 101 6.62 5.91 -6.32
C TRP A 101 8.07 5.45 -6.48
N THR A 102 8.55 4.58 -5.59
CA THR A 102 9.92 4.06 -5.64
C THR A 102 10.13 3.20 -6.87
N GLU A 103 9.23 2.27 -7.16
CA GLU A 103 9.36 1.39 -8.32
C GLU A 103 9.09 2.13 -9.64
N GLY A 104 8.10 3.03 -9.68
CA GLY A 104 7.80 3.86 -10.85
C GLY A 104 8.93 4.83 -11.22
N SER A 105 9.79 5.19 -10.27
CA SER A 105 10.99 6.01 -10.53
C SER A 105 12.07 5.27 -11.34
N SER A 106 11.97 3.95 -11.48
CA SER A 106 12.89 3.15 -12.31
C SER A 106 12.66 3.37 -13.81
N ASN A 107 11.49 3.87 -14.22
CA ASN A 107 11.19 4.22 -15.61
C ASN A 107 11.35 5.74 -15.82
N PRO A 108 12.45 6.22 -16.44
CA PRO A 108 12.78 7.66 -16.53
C PRO A 108 11.80 8.50 -17.36
N LEU A 109 10.90 7.86 -18.11
CA LEU A 109 9.84 8.52 -18.89
C LEU A 109 8.52 8.68 -18.12
N GLU A 110 8.36 7.99 -16.99
CA GLU A 110 7.13 8.00 -16.16
C GLU A 110 7.39 8.47 -14.72
N VAL A 111 8.40 9.32 -14.51
CA VAL A 111 8.68 10.01 -13.23
C VAL A 111 7.62 11.07 -12.94
N PHE A 112 6.35 10.69 -12.99
CA PHE A 112 5.27 11.49 -12.42
C PHE A 112 4.98 10.88 -11.06
N ARG A 113 5.17 11.69 -10.01
CA ARG A 113 4.71 11.40 -8.64
C ARG A 113 3.20 11.54 -8.60
N LYS A 114 2.54 10.71 -9.41
CA LYS A 114 1.10 10.66 -9.56
C LYS A 114 0.50 10.47 -8.19
N GLY A 115 -0.62 11.15 -7.94
CA GLY A 115 -1.39 10.91 -6.73
C GLY A 115 -1.79 9.44 -6.67
N VAL A 116 -1.56 8.79 -5.54
CA VAL A 116 -1.93 7.39 -5.35
C VAL A 116 -3.20 7.36 -4.52
N ILE A 117 -4.28 6.81 -5.05
CA ILE A 117 -5.52 6.58 -4.31
C ILE A 117 -5.50 5.13 -3.84
N VAL A 118 -5.60 4.93 -2.53
CA VAL A 118 -5.62 3.60 -1.92
C VAL A 118 -6.99 3.36 -1.28
N GLY A 119 -7.73 2.37 -1.76
CA GLY A 119 -8.98 1.88 -1.17
C GLY A 119 -8.71 0.62 -0.34
N ILE A 120 -9.11 0.61 0.93
CA ILE A 120 -8.82 -0.48 1.87
C ILE A 120 -10.11 -0.99 2.49
N ALA A 121 -10.39 -2.28 2.29
CA ALA A 121 -11.54 -2.98 2.84
C ALA A 121 -11.12 -4.36 3.38
N LEU A 122 -10.39 -4.36 4.48
CA LEU A 122 -9.96 -5.58 5.18
C LEU A 122 -11.00 -6.00 6.22
N ARG A 123 -11.07 -7.30 6.55
CA ARG A 123 -11.86 -7.75 7.70
C ARG A 123 -11.20 -7.35 9.01
N LYS A 124 -12.01 -7.03 10.02
CA LYS A 124 -11.52 -6.87 11.39
C LYS A 124 -11.03 -8.24 11.87
N SER A 125 -9.78 -8.31 12.31
CA SER A 125 -9.27 -9.47 13.05
C SER A 125 -10.06 -9.58 14.37
N ASP A 126 -10.48 -10.78 14.76
CA ASP A 126 -11.27 -11.03 15.98
C ASP A 126 -10.46 -10.85 17.29
N GLY A 127 -9.37 -10.08 17.24
CA GLY A 127 -8.46 -9.79 18.35
C GLY A 127 -8.81 -8.48 19.04
N ASP A 128 -8.75 -8.52 20.36
CA ASP A 128 -9.09 -7.49 21.35
C ASP A 128 -8.77 -6.05 20.92
N ASP A 129 -9.68 -5.12 21.23
CA ASP A 129 -9.60 -3.67 21.00
C ASP A 129 -8.56 -2.98 21.91
N ASP A 130 -7.49 -3.69 22.28
CA ASP A 130 -6.34 -3.17 22.99
C ASP A 130 -5.42 -2.65 21.88
N GLY A 131 -5.29 -1.32 21.72
CA GLY A 131 -4.78 -0.60 20.54
C GLY A 131 -3.33 -0.88 20.07
N ASN A 132 -2.85 -2.10 20.22
CA ASN A 132 -1.60 -2.65 19.75
C ASN A 132 -1.82 -3.52 18.51
N LEU A 133 -0.87 -3.49 17.57
CA LEU A 133 -0.92 -4.30 16.35
C LEU A 133 -0.78 -5.79 16.69
N THR A 134 -1.82 -6.57 16.39
CA THR A 134 -1.79 -8.03 16.51
C THR A 134 -0.79 -8.65 15.53
N GLU A 135 -0.28 -9.84 15.86
CA GLU A 135 0.61 -10.60 14.98
C GLU A 135 -0.06 -10.92 13.63
N SER A 136 -1.38 -11.20 13.67
CA SER A 136 -2.21 -11.41 12.48
C SER A 136 -2.25 -10.17 11.59
N GLU A 137 -2.47 -8.97 12.14
CA GLU A 137 -2.46 -7.72 11.36
C GLU A 137 -1.10 -7.46 10.71
N ARG A 138 0.00 -7.72 11.43
CA ARG A 138 1.37 -7.58 10.88
C ARG A 138 1.61 -8.56 9.74
N SER A 139 1.15 -9.81 9.89
CA SER A 139 1.25 -10.83 8.84
C SER A 139 0.44 -10.45 7.59
N VAL A 140 -0.79 -9.96 7.77
CA VAL A 140 -1.61 -9.45 6.66
C VAL A 140 -0.95 -8.24 6.01
N PHE A 141 -0.43 -7.31 6.80
CA PHE A 141 0.27 -6.12 6.30
C PHE A 141 1.46 -6.51 5.42
N ALA A 142 2.34 -7.38 5.93
CA ALA A 142 3.49 -7.85 5.18
C ALA A 142 3.07 -8.59 3.89
N GLY A 143 2.01 -9.41 3.97
CA GLY A 143 1.46 -10.13 2.81
C GLY A 143 0.92 -9.18 1.74
N VAL A 144 0.15 -8.16 2.13
CA VAL A 144 -0.37 -7.13 1.23
C VAL A 144 0.78 -6.37 0.56
N MET A 145 1.79 -5.93 1.32
CA MET A 145 2.92 -5.21 0.74
C MET A 145 3.71 -6.07 -0.24
N SER A 146 3.92 -7.36 0.05
CA SER A 146 4.55 -8.29 -0.87
C SER A 146 3.76 -8.41 -2.18
N MET A 147 2.43 -8.55 -2.09
CA MET A 147 1.56 -8.63 -3.27
C MET A 147 1.56 -7.32 -4.09
N VAL A 148 1.61 -6.16 -3.43
CA VAL A 148 1.72 -4.87 -4.13
C VAL A 148 3.06 -4.75 -4.85
N THR A 149 4.16 -5.10 -4.20
CA THR A 149 5.50 -5.09 -4.82
C THR A 149 5.57 -6.04 -6.01
N GLU A 150 4.99 -7.24 -5.90
CA GLU A 150 4.88 -8.21 -7.01
C GLU A 150 4.09 -7.60 -8.19
N LEU A 151 2.93 -6.99 -7.91
CA LEU A 151 2.16 -6.29 -8.93
C LEU A 151 2.93 -5.14 -9.57
N VAL A 152 3.70 -4.35 -8.83
CA VAL A 152 4.42 -3.22 -9.44
C VAL A 152 5.64 -3.70 -10.24
N THR A 153 6.39 -4.70 -9.76
CA THR A 153 7.60 -5.20 -10.43
C THR A 153 7.33 -5.93 -11.75
N GLU A 154 6.22 -6.65 -11.86
CA GLU A 154 5.77 -7.26 -13.12
C GLU A 154 5.45 -6.21 -14.21
N ASP A 155 5.39 -4.90 -13.90
CA ASP A 155 5.23 -3.81 -14.88
C ASP A 155 6.54 -3.50 -15.61
N SER A 156 7.65 -3.69 -14.89
CA SER A 156 9.00 -3.30 -15.33
C SER A 156 9.66 -4.34 -16.25
N LYS A 157 8.95 -5.39 -16.68
CA LYS A 157 9.47 -6.50 -17.47
C LYS A 157 8.75 -6.64 -18.81
#